data_AF-A0A942CAI6-F1
#
_entry.id   AF-A0A942CAI6-F1
#
_cell.length_a   1.000
_cell.length_b   1.000
_cell.length_c   1.000
_cell.angle_alpha   90.00
_cell.angle_beta   90.00
_cell.angle_gamma   90.00
#
_symmetry.space_group_name_H-M   'P 1'
#
loop_
_entity.id
_entity.type
_entity.pdbx_description
1 polymer ?
#
loop_
_entity_poly.entity_id
_entity_poly.type
_entity_poly.pdbx_seq_one_letter_code
_entity_poly.pdbx_strand_id
1 'polypeptide(L)'
;MSTEADTCRKYVVPKLQAADWENEPHSITEQKAFTDGRVIMTGNFTRRGKKKRPDYLLRYTRDFMIAVVEAKAEYLRPGQGLQQAKEYAESLGLKFAYA
;
A
#
# COMPACT_ATOMS: atom_id res chain seq x y z
N MET A 1 18.63 -11.68 7.23
CA MET A 1 17.28 -11.93 6.65
C MET A 1 16.95 -10.74 5.77
N SER A 2 16.38 -10.96 4.58
CA SER A 2 15.87 -9.88 3.73
C SER A 2 14.72 -9.18 4.45
N THR A 3 14.79 -7.86 4.54
CA THR A 3 13.69 -7.05 5.09
C THR A 3 12.61 -6.84 4.03
N GLU A 4 11.43 -6.37 4.45
CA GLU A 4 10.38 -5.94 3.51
C GLU A 4 10.89 -4.83 2.59
N ALA A 5 11.66 -3.87 3.13
CA ALA A 5 12.30 -2.82 2.35
C ALA A 5 13.30 -3.35 1.30
N ASP A 6 14.08 -4.39 1.64
CA ASP A 6 14.97 -5.04 0.67
C ASP A 6 14.17 -5.72 -0.46
N THR A 7 13.06 -6.36 -0.10
CA THR A 7 12.18 -7.04 -1.07
C THR A 7 11.55 -6.02 -2.02
N CYS A 8 11.08 -4.91 -1.47
CA CYS A 8 10.55 -3.78 -2.23
C CYS A 8 11.57 -3.23 -3.23
N ARG A 9 12.79 -2.92 -2.77
CA ARG A 9 13.85 -2.34 -3.60
C ARG A 9 14.38 -3.30 -4.67
N LYS A 10 14.50 -4.59 -4.35
CA LYS A 10 15.10 -5.59 -5.26
C LYS A 10 14.10 -6.15 -6.26
N TYR A 11 12.82 -6.21 -5.90
CA TYR A 11 11.83 -6.94 -6.71
C TYR A 11 10.59 -6.13 -7.03
N VAL A 12 9.95 -5.48 -6.04
CA VAL A 12 8.64 -4.82 -6.27
C VAL A 12 8.79 -3.60 -7.15
N VAL A 13 9.66 -2.65 -6.79
CA VAL A 13 9.88 -1.41 -7.54
C VAL A 13 10.34 -1.70 -8.98
N PRO A 14 11.36 -2.55 -9.22
CA PRO A 14 11.77 -2.87 -10.60
C PRO A 14 10.65 -3.50 -11.44
N LYS A 15 9.77 -4.31 -10.83
CA LYS A 15 8.62 -4.89 -11.55
C LYS A 15 7.53 -3.87 -11.85
N LEU A 16 7.28 -2.93 -10.94
CA LEU A 16 6.34 -1.83 -11.19
C LEU A 16 6.85 -0.90 -12.30
N GLN A 17 8.15 -0.59 -12.29
CA GLN A 17 8.82 0.19 -13.33
C GLN A 17 8.81 -0.53 -14.68
N ALA A 18 9.10 -1.83 -14.71
CA ALA A 18 9.03 -2.64 -15.93
C ALA A 18 7.60 -2.78 -16.49
N ALA A 19 6.58 -2.50 -15.67
CA ALA A 19 5.18 -2.42 -16.07
C ALA A 19 4.73 -0.97 -16.35
N ASP A 20 5.67 -0.04 -16.55
CA ASP A 20 5.45 1.36 -16.92
C ASP A 20 4.69 2.23 -15.91
N TRP A 21 4.64 1.84 -14.63
CA TRP A 21 3.93 2.62 -13.61
C TRP A 21 4.62 3.94 -13.19
N GLU A 22 5.87 4.17 -13.58
CA GLU A 22 6.62 5.40 -13.27
C GLU A 22 6.71 6.38 -14.45
N ASN A 23 6.14 6.02 -15.60
CA ASN A 23 6.15 6.85 -16.80
C ASN A 23 4.84 7.63 -16.94
N GLU A 24 4.90 8.91 -17.31
CA GLU A 24 3.69 9.72 -17.53
C GLU A 24 2.76 9.06 -18.57
N PRO A 25 1.44 9.04 -18.34
CA PRO A 25 0.69 9.72 -17.27
C PRO A 25 0.59 8.95 -15.94
N HIS A 26 1.18 7.76 -15.87
CA HIS A 26 1.14 6.87 -14.72
C HIS A 26 2.14 7.31 -13.65
N SER A 27 1.82 7.04 -12.39
CA SER A 27 2.76 7.28 -11.29
C SER A 27 2.54 6.34 -10.12
N ILE A 28 3.62 6.12 -9.38
CA ILE A 28 3.63 5.38 -8.12
C ILE A 28 3.75 6.38 -6.99
N THR A 29 2.85 6.32 -6.01
CA THR A 29 3.03 7.02 -4.73
C THR A 29 3.42 6.00 -3.67
N GLU A 30 4.66 6.06 -3.22
CA GLU A 30 5.09 5.24 -2.08
C GLU A 30 4.48 5.77 -0.79
N GLN A 31 4.07 4.85 0.09
CA GLN A 31 4.18 5.11 1.51
C GLN A 31 3.40 6.38 1.98
N LYS A 32 2.20 6.63 1.44
CA LYS A 32 1.35 7.76 1.86
C LYS A 32 0.26 7.27 2.80
N ALA A 33 0.29 7.75 4.04
CA ALA A 33 -0.80 7.48 4.99
C ALA A 33 -2.07 8.19 4.49
N PHE A 34 -3.18 7.45 4.40
CA PHE A 34 -4.45 8.00 3.92
C PHE A 34 -5.50 8.14 5.03
N THR A 35 -5.19 7.66 6.24
CA THR A 35 -6.05 7.85 7.42
C THR A 35 -5.25 8.42 8.57
N ASP A 36 -5.92 9.22 9.42
CA ASP A 36 -5.33 9.75 10.65
C ASP A 36 -5.43 8.80 11.85
N GLY A 37 -5.73 7.52 11.59
CA GLY A 37 -5.98 6.52 12.61
C GLY A 37 -7.36 6.70 13.26
N ARG A 38 -8.02 5.58 13.55
CA ARG A 38 -9.33 5.57 14.23
C ARG A 38 -9.20 6.20 15.61
N VAL A 39 -10.11 7.08 16.00
CA VAL A 39 -10.18 7.57 17.38
C VAL A 39 -10.73 6.43 18.25
N ILE A 40 -9.95 6.00 19.23
CA ILE A 40 -10.28 4.94 20.18
C ILE A 40 -10.38 5.60 21.56
N MET A 41 -11.52 5.41 22.21
CA MET A 41 -11.79 5.92 23.55
C MET A 41 -11.83 4.75 24.52
N THR A 42 -10.95 4.77 25.52
CA THR A 42 -10.87 3.74 26.56
C THR A 42 -10.97 4.44 27.91
N GLY A 43 -12.17 4.41 28.50
CA GLY A 43 -12.49 5.20 29.69
C GLY A 43 -12.33 6.70 29.43
N ASN A 44 -11.52 7.38 30.25
CA ASN A 44 -11.24 8.81 30.11
C ASN A 44 -10.06 9.13 29.16
N PHE A 45 -9.43 8.12 28.56
CA PHE A 45 -8.29 8.31 27.66
C PHE A 45 -8.71 8.23 26.19
N THR A 46 -8.24 9.19 25.40
CA THR A 46 -8.39 9.19 23.94
C THR A 46 -7.06 8.86 23.29
N ARG A 47 -7.04 7.83 22.43
CA ARG A 47 -5.85 7.48 21.62
C ARG A 47 -6.25 7.31 20.16
N ARG A 48 -5.35 7.60 19.23
CA ARG A 48 -5.51 7.25 17.81
C ARG A 48 -4.91 5.88 17.51
N GLY A 49 -5.66 5.06 16.78
CA GLY A 49 -5.20 3.78 16.26
C GLY A 49 -4.14 3.94 15.17
N LYS A 50 -3.67 2.83 14.63
CA LYS A 50 -2.64 2.82 13.57
C LYS A 50 -3.17 3.52 12.32
N LYS A 51 -2.37 4.43 11.76
CA LYS A 51 -2.63 5.01 10.43
C LYS A 51 -2.51 3.90 9.39
N LYS A 52 -3.51 3.80 8.51
CA LYS A 52 -3.46 2.92 7.33
C LYS A 52 -2.56 3.56 6.28
N ARG A 53 -1.56 2.80 5.83
CA ARG A 53 -0.54 3.21 4.86
C ARG A 53 -0.24 1.99 3.97
N PRO A 54 -0.58 2.03 2.68
CA PRO A 54 -0.11 1.01 1.74
C PRO A 54 1.36 1.25 1.40
N ASP A 55 2.02 0.20 0.94
CA ASP A 55 3.39 0.31 0.44
C ASP A 55 3.43 1.13 -0.85
N TYR A 56 2.57 0.80 -1.81
CA TYR A 56 2.44 1.53 -3.07
C TYR A 56 1.00 1.80 -3.45
N LEU A 57 0.78 2.98 -4.01
CA LEU A 57 -0.48 3.38 -4.63
C LEU A 57 -0.24 3.70 -6.10
N LEU A 58 -0.99 3.03 -6.97
CA LEU A 58 -0.86 3.15 -8.42
C LEU A 58 -1.88 4.15 -8.95
N ARG A 59 -1.38 5.13 -9.70
CA ARG A 59 -2.15 6.18 -10.35
C ARG A 59 -2.12 5.95 -11.86
N TYR A 60 -3.28 5.79 -12.47
CA TYR A 60 -3.39 5.72 -13.92
C TYR A 60 -3.22 7.12 -14.54
N THR A 61 -3.73 8.14 -13.86
CA THR A 61 -3.42 9.55 -14.13
C THR A 61 -3.22 10.27 -12.80
N ARG A 62 -2.70 11.51 -12.83
CA ARG A 62 -2.46 12.31 -11.61
C ARG A 62 -3.64 12.28 -10.62
N ASP A 63 -4.85 12.43 -11.16
CA ASP A 63 -6.09 12.55 -10.39
C ASP A 63 -6.88 11.23 -10.30
N PHE A 64 -6.40 10.15 -10.92
CA PHE A 64 -7.09 8.85 -10.92
C PHE A 64 -6.23 7.73 -10.34
N MET A 65 -6.53 7.37 -9.09
CA MET A 65 -5.95 6.21 -8.40
C MET A 65 -6.71 4.95 -8.82
N ILE A 66 -5.99 3.89 -9.20
CA ILE A 66 -6.60 2.68 -9.75
C ILE A 66 -6.34 1.44 -8.87
N ALA A 67 -5.18 1.36 -8.22
CA ALA A 67 -4.80 0.17 -7.47
C ALA A 67 -3.89 0.44 -6.27
N VAL A 68 -3.79 -0.54 -5.38
CA VAL A 68 -2.90 -0.56 -4.22
C VAL A 68 -2.05 -1.83 -4.23
N VAL A 69 -0.81 -1.73 -3.76
CA VAL A 69 0.12 -2.86 -3.61
C VAL A 69 0.59 -2.90 -2.16
N GLU A 70 0.46 -4.07 -1.53
CA GLU A 70 1.09 -4.40 -0.25
C GLU A 70 2.25 -5.36 -0.52
N ALA A 71 3.41 -5.09 0.03
CA ALA A 71 4.56 -5.97 -0.04
C ALA A 71 4.74 -6.70 1.30
N LYS A 72 5.40 -7.85 1.24
CA LYS A 72 5.87 -8.59 2.40
C LYS A 72 7.31 -9.02 2.15
N ALA A 73 8.04 -9.34 3.21
CA ALA A 73 9.38 -9.89 3.07
C ALA A 73 9.35 -11.18 2.22
N GLU A 74 10.36 -11.38 1.39
CA GLU A 74 10.47 -12.49 0.42
C GLU A 74 10.20 -13.89 1.00
N TYR A 75 10.57 -14.12 2.26
CA TYR A 75 10.39 -15.42 2.93
C TYR A 75 8.95 -15.65 3.46
N LEU A 76 8.09 -14.64 3.40
CA LEU A 76 6.68 -14.71 3.79
C LEU A 76 5.81 -15.15 2.61
N ARG A 77 4.64 -15.71 2.92
CA ARG A 77 3.68 -16.08 1.88
C ARG A 77 2.99 -14.83 1.34
N PRO A 78 2.81 -14.67 0.00
CA PRO A 78 2.11 -13.52 -0.58
C PRO A 78 0.72 -13.28 0.01
N GLY A 79 -0.01 -14.36 0.30
CA GLY A 79 -1.35 -14.30 0.90
C GLY A 79 -1.43 -13.59 2.26
N GLN A 80 -0.31 -13.38 2.96
CA GLN A 80 -0.30 -12.65 4.23
C GLN A 80 -0.63 -11.15 4.08
N GLY A 81 -0.33 -10.55 2.92
CA GLY A 81 -0.68 -9.15 2.62
C GLY A 81 -2.07 -8.97 2.01
N LEU A 82 -2.70 -10.04 1.53
CA LEU A 82 -3.89 -9.95 0.68
C LEU A 82 -5.09 -9.29 1.37
N GLN A 83 -5.36 -9.66 2.63
CA GLN A 83 -6.48 -9.08 3.38
C GLN A 83 -6.26 -7.57 3.61
N GLN A 84 -5.03 -7.18 3.92
CA GLN A 84 -4.65 -5.78 4.13
C GLN A 84 -4.77 -4.97 2.85
N ALA A 85 -4.30 -5.50 1.72
CA ALA A 85 -4.43 -4.87 0.41
C ALA A 85 -5.90 -4.66 0.00
N LYS A 86 -6.76 -5.66 0.24
CA LYS A 86 -8.21 -5.54 0.01
C LYS A 86 -8.84 -4.46 0.87
N GLU A 87 -8.55 -4.42 2.16
CA GLU A 87 -9.07 -3.39 3.06
C GLU A 87 -8.66 -1.97 2.63
N TYR A 88 -7.43 -1.81 2.14
CA TYR A 88 -6.96 -0.53 1.61
C TYR A 88 -7.68 -0.15 0.33
N ALA A 89 -7.86 -1.09 -0.61
CA ALA A 89 -8.61 -0.86 -1.83
C ALA A 89 -10.06 -0.46 -1.55
N GLU A 90 -10.75 -1.17 -0.66
CA GLU A 90 -12.11 -0.84 -0.24
C GLU A 90 -12.19 0.55 0.41
N SER A 91 -11.25 0.87 1.31
CA SER A 91 -11.24 2.17 2.01
C SER A 91 -10.97 3.35 1.06
N LEU A 92 -10.23 3.12 -0.02
CA LEU A 92 -9.88 4.12 -1.03
C LEU A 92 -10.81 4.10 -2.26
N GLY A 93 -11.78 3.18 -2.31
CA GLY A 93 -12.69 3.02 -3.46
C GLY A 93 -12.03 2.46 -4.72
N LEU A 94 -10.89 1.77 -4.58
CA LEU A 94 -10.11 1.21 -5.70
C LEU A 94 -10.67 -0.14 -6.15
N LYS A 95 -10.42 -0.48 -7.41
CA LYS A 95 -10.90 -1.73 -8.01
C LYS A 95 -9.86 -2.85 -8.00
N PHE A 96 -8.59 -2.53 -7.78
CA PHE A 96 -7.49 -3.49 -7.83
C PHE A 96 -6.64 -3.44 -6.56
N ALA A 97 -6.26 -4.62 -6.08
CA ALA A 97 -5.41 -4.82 -4.91
C ALA A 97 -4.41 -5.95 -5.18
N TYR A 98 -3.14 -5.72 -4.85
CA TYR A 98 -2.05 -6.67 -5.05
C TYR A 98 -1.33 -6.94 -3.72
N ALA A 99 -0.84 -8.18 -3.54
CA ALA A 99 -0.07 -8.65 -2.39
C ALA A 99 0.97 -9.70 -2.80
#